data_AF-A0A7Z9XYW0-F1
#
_entry.id   AF-A0A7Z9XYW0-F1
#
_cell.length_a   1.000
_cell.length_b   1.000
_cell.length_c   1.000
_cell.angle_alpha   90.00
_cell.angle_beta   90.00
_cell.angle_gamma   90.00
#
_symmetry.space_group_name_H-M   'P 1'
#
loop_
_entity.id
_entity.type
_entity.pdbx_description
1 polymer ?
#
loop_
_entity_poly.entity_id
_entity_poly.type
_entity_poly.pdbx_seq_one_letter_code
_entity_poly.pdbx_strand_id
1 'polypeptide(L)'
;MTHFLAGFKIGHATDTEHHTGCTVFLCPEKTVGSVDVRGPAPGSRESALLQLDKPIEYVNAIVLTGGSAFGLATADVVMRWLAERGIGHTTPIKPIPIVPA
;
A
#
# COMPACT_ATOMS: atom_id res chain seq x y z
N MET A 1 9.08 -13.28 -4.62
CA MET A 1 10.35 -12.77 -5.21
C MET A 1 10.49 -11.30 -4.83
N THR A 2 11.71 -10.81 -4.59
CA THR A 2 11.94 -9.39 -4.20
C THR A 2 12.85 -8.69 -5.21
N HIS A 3 12.45 -7.51 -5.68
CA HIS A 3 13.19 -6.65 -6.60
C HIS A 3 13.49 -5.28 -5.98
N PHE A 4 14.50 -4.61 -6.53
CA PHE A 4 14.86 -3.25 -6.14
C PHE A 4 14.88 -2.35 -7.39
N LEU A 5 14.15 -1.25 -7.35
CA LEU A 5 14.06 -0.30 -8.45
C LEU A 5 13.92 1.11 -7.90
N ALA A 6 14.81 2.03 -8.27
CA ALA A 6 14.74 3.44 -7.87
C ALA A 6 14.48 3.67 -6.36
N GLY A 7 15.06 2.81 -5.50
CA GLY A 7 14.88 2.86 -4.04
C GLY A 7 13.66 2.10 -3.50
N PHE A 8 12.72 1.69 -4.35
CA PHE A 8 11.61 0.82 -3.96
C PHE A 8 12.10 -0.59 -3.70
N LYS A 9 11.52 -1.25 -2.68
CA LYS A 9 11.62 -2.69 -2.49
C LYS A 9 10.29 -3.32 -2.90
N ILE A 10 10.31 -4.17 -3.91
CA ILE A 10 9.10 -4.72 -4.54
C ILE A 10 9.03 -6.21 -4.22
N GLY A 11 8.01 -6.64 -3.50
CA GLY A 11 7.79 -8.03 -3.14
C GLY A 11 6.58 -8.62 -3.86
N HIS A 12 6.70 -9.86 -4.32
CA HIS A 12 5.61 -10.63 -4.92
C HIS A 12 5.35 -11.92 -4.16
N ALA A 13 4.08 -12.21 -3.92
CA ALA A 13 3.58 -13.49 -3.46
C ALA A 13 2.52 -13.99 -4.46
N THR A 14 2.69 -15.22 -4.94
CA THR A 14 1.79 -15.84 -5.93
C THR A 14 1.31 -17.17 -5.37
N ASP A 15 -0.01 -17.33 -5.35
CA ASP A 15 -0.67 -18.61 -5.10
C ASP A 15 -1.05 -19.21 -6.45
N THR A 16 -0.27 -20.19 -6.89
CA THR A 16 -0.45 -20.83 -8.19
C THR A 16 -1.62 -21.79 -8.22
N GLU A 17 -2.05 -22.32 -7.07
CA GLU A 17 -3.17 -23.26 -6.97
C GLU A 17 -4.51 -22.52 -7.11
N HIS A 18 -4.63 -21.37 -6.45
CA HIS A 18 -5.85 -20.54 -6.47
C HIS A 18 -5.80 -19.40 -7.49
N HIS A 19 -4.75 -19.34 -8.32
CA HIS A 19 -4.53 -18.32 -9.36
C HIS A 19 -4.69 -16.87 -8.86
N THR A 20 -4.09 -16.57 -7.71
CA THR A 20 -4.14 -15.25 -7.08
C THR A 20 -2.77 -14.84 -6.56
N GLY A 21 -2.67 -13.64 -5.98
CA GLY A 21 -1.45 -13.14 -5.39
C GLY A 21 -1.51 -11.65 -5.09
N CYS A 22 -0.39 -11.12 -4.63
CA CYS A 22 -0.21 -9.69 -4.42
C CYS A 22 1.21 -9.23 -4.75
N THR A 23 1.31 -7.94 -5.04
CA THR A 23 2.56 -7.20 -5.18
C THR A 23 2.55 -6.06 -4.19
N VAL A 24 3.62 -5.94 -3.40
CA VAL A 24 3.81 -4.87 -2.42
C VAL A 24 5.01 -4.04 -2.84
N PHE A 25 4.82 -2.75 -2.99
CA PHE A 25 5.89 -1.77 -3.19
C PHE A 25 6.14 -1.09 -1.86
N LEU A 26 7.25 -1.38 -1.19
CA LEU A 26 7.70 -0.57 -0.06
C LEU A 26 8.39 0.68 -0.63
N CYS A 27 7.85 1.84 -0.28
CA CYS A 27 8.32 3.12 -0.80
C CYS A 27 9.61 3.56 -0.11
N PRO A 28 10.50 4.28 -0.81
CA PRO A 28 11.52 5.09 -0.16
C PRO A 28 10.92 6.03 0.88
N GLU A 29 11.70 6.44 1.88
CA GLU A 29 11.25 7.46 2.83
C GLU A 29 10.84 8.74 2.09
N LYS A 30 9.82 9.43 2.62
CA LYS A 30 9.29 10.68 2.09
C LYS A 30 8.77 10.58 0.64
N THR A 31 8.23 9.43 0.26
CA THR A 31 7.58 9.25 -1.04
C THR A 31 6.21 9.90 -1.07
N VAL A 32 6.03 10.93 -1.91
CA VAL A 32 4.73 11.56 -2.19
C VAL A 32 3.92 10.69 -3.16
N GLY A 33 2.61 10.56 -2.94
CA GLY A 33 1.72 9.76 -3.79
C GLY A 33 0.43 10.50 -4.16
N SER A 34 -0.10 10.19 -5.35
CA SER A 34 -1.44 10.57 -5.80
C SER A 34 -2.04 9.40 -6.60
N VAL A 35 -3.35 9.41 -6.83
CA VAL A 35 -4.03 8.34 -7.59
C VAL A 35 -5.08 8.91 -8.54
N ASP A 36 -5.15 8.32 -9.73
CA ASP A 36 -6.24 8.51 -10.70
C ASP A 36 -6.91 7.15 -10.95
N VAL A 37 -8.22 7.07 -10.68
CA VAL A 37 -9.01 5.86 -10.81
C VAL A 37 -10.03 6.06 -11.92
N ARG A 38 -9.79 5.39 -13.05
CA ARG A 38 -10.57 5.61 -14.29
C ARG A 38 -11.62 4.54 -14.58
N GLY A 39 -11.58 3.41 -13.86
CA GLY A 39 -12.54 2.33 -14.03
C GLY A 39 -13.89 2.65 -13.35
N PRO A 40 -15.01 2.11 -13.87
CA PRO A 40 -16.36 2.45 -13.35
C PRO A 40 -16.72 1.75 -12.03
N ALA A 41 -15.99 0.72 -11.61
CA ALA A 41 -16.26 -0.07 -10.41
C ALA A 41 -14.97 -0.36 -9.62
N PRO A 42 -14.36 0.66 -8.97
CA PRO A 42 -13.10 0.47 -8.27
C PRO A 42 -13.27 -0.25 -6.94
N GLY A 43 -12.40 -1.23 -6.69
CA GLY A 43 -12.14 -1.74 -5.34
C GLY A 43 -10.83 -1.13 -4.87
N SER A 44 -10.90 -0.12 -4.00
CA SER A 44 -9.73 0.60 -3.52
C SER A 44 -9.76 0.80 -2.02
N ARG A 45 -8.57 0.92 -1.41
CA ARG A 45 -8.36 1.33 -0.02
C ARG A 45 -7.50 2.58 0.03
N GLU A 46 -7.83 3.49 0.95
CA GLU A 46 -7.05 4.70 1.27
C GLU A 46 -6.83 5.70 0.11
N SER A 47 -7.46 5.49 -1.05
CA SER A 47 -7.40 6.41 -2.21
C SER A 47 -7.85 7.83 -1.88
N ALA A 48 -8.77 7.99 -0.92
CA ALA A 48 -9.22 9.29 -0.44
C ALA A 48 -8.11 10.09 0.26
N LEU A 49 -7.09 9.43 0.84
CA LEU A 49 -5.94 10.09 1.47
C LEU A 49 -4.93 10.64 0.45
N LEU A 50 -5.03 10.19 -0.81
CA LEU A 50 -4.15 10.60 -1.91
C LEU A 50 -4.67 11.82 -2.68
N GLN A 51 -5.74 12.45 -2.18
CA GLN A 51 -6.25 13.69 -2.75
C GLN A 51 -5.40 14.88 -2.30
N LEU A 52 -5.23 15.86 -3.19
CA LEU A 52 -4.35 17.02 -2.99
C LEU A 52 -4.73 17.88 -1.78
N ASP A 53 -5.98 17.80 -1.32
CA ASP A 53 -6.51 18.55 -0.19
C ASP A 53 -6.29 17.85 1.17
N LYS A 54 -5.63 16.68 1.20
CA LYS A 54 -5.38 15.93 2.43
C LYS A 54 -3.99 16.24 3.01
N PRO A 55 -3.86 16.26 4.36
CA PRO A 55 -2.61 16.57 5.03
C PRO A 55 -1.61 15.41 5.06
N ILE A 56 -1.93 14.28 4.40
CA ILE A 56 -1.04 13.12 4.36
C ILE A 56 0.03 13.36 3.29
N GLU A 57 1.27 13.54 3.73
CA GLU A 57 2.37 13.89 2.83
C GLU A 57 3.01 12.68 2.14
N TYR A 58 3.09 11.54 2.84
CA TYR A 58 3.92 10.42 2.41
C TYR A 58 3.20 9.08 2.47
N VAL A 59 3.39 8.29 1.42
CA VAL A 59 2.96 6.89 1.31
C VAL A 59 4.10 5.98 1.76
N ASN A 60 3.78 4.94 2.53
CA ASN A 60 4.79 3.99 3.03
C ASN A 60 4.88 2.74 2.17
N ALA A 61 3.76 2.30 1.61
CA ALA A 61 3.72 1.22 0.64
C ALA A 61 2.51 1.33 -0.29
N ILE A 62 2.55 0.64 -1.43
CA ILE A 62 1.41 0.45 -2.33
C ILE A 62 1.19 -1.06 -2.49
N VAL A 63 -0.07 -1.49 -2.47
CA VAL A 63 -0.44 -2.89 -2.67
C VAL A 63 -1.23 -3.03 -3.97
N LEU A 64 -0.85 -3.98 -4.81
CA LEU A 64 -1.66 -4.47 -5.92
C LEU A 64 -2.04 -5.90 -5.60
N THR A 65 -3.33 -6.24 -5.65
CA THR A 65 -3.80 -7.53 -5.12
C THR A 65 -4.90 -8.15 -5.99
N GLY A 66 -4.85 -9.47 -6.12
CA GLY A 66 -5.97 -10.27 -6.65
C GLY A 66 -7.10 -10.40 -5.62
N GLY A 67 -8.12 -11.21 -5.93
CA GLY A 67 -9.21 -11.47 -4.97
C GLY A 67 -10.27 -10.37 -4.86
N SER A 68 -10.30 -9.41 -5.80
CA SER A 68 -11.31 -8.32 -5.83
C SER A 68 -11.34 -7.54 -4.50
N ALA A 69 -12.51 -7.06 -4.07
CA ALA A 69 -12.67 -6.29 -2.84
C ALA A 69 -12.18 -7.03 -1.58
N PHE A 70 -12.26 -8.36 -1.53
CA PHE A 70 -11.74 -9.16 -0.42
C PHE A 70 -10.21 -9.09 -0.32
N GLY A 71 -9.53 -8.95 -1.48
CA GLY A 71 -8.09 -8.84 -1.56
C GLY A 71 -7.51 -7.62 -0.86
N LEU A 72 -8.30 -6.56 -0.68
CA LEU A 72 -7.91 -5.33 0.01
C LEU A 72 -7.46 -5.57 1.47
N ALA A 73 -7.85 -6.69 2.08
CA ALA A 73 -7.35 -7.14 3.38
C ALA A 73 -5.82 -7.36 3.39
N THR A 74 -5.18 -7.54 2.23
CA THR A 74 -3.72 -7.62 2.11
C THR A 74 -3.04 -6.36 2.65
N ALA A 75 -3.66 -5.19 2.48
CA ALA A 75 -3.14 -3.93 2.99
C ALA A 75 -3.03 -3.92 4.53
N ASP A 76 -3.93 -4.59 5.25
CA ASP A 76 -3.88 -4.67 6.71
C ASP A 76 -2.60 -5.38 7.20
N VAL A 77 -2.19 -6.43 6.48
CA VAL A 77 -0.97 -7.19 6.82
C VAL A 77 0.28 -6.34 6.57
N VAL A 78 0.30 -5.56 5.48
CA VAL A 78 1.39 -4.63 5.16
C VAL A 78 1.43 -3.49 6.19
N MET A 79 0.30 -2.91 6.55
CA MET A 79 0.20 -1.91 7.61
C MET A 79 0.73 -2.46 8.94
N ARG A 80 0.32 -3.67 9.34
CA ARG A 80 0.82 -4.28 10.59
C ARG A 80 2.34 -4.43 10.55
N TRP A 81 2.89 -4.95 9.46
CA TRP A 81 4.33 -5.14 9.30
C TRP A 81 5.12 -3.82 9.39
N LEU A 82 4.60 -2.73 8.79
CA LEU A 82 5.18 -1.40 8.85
C LEU A 82 5.07 -0.79 10.25
N ALA A 83 3.90 -0.92 10.89
CA ALA A 83 3.65 -0.40 12.24
C ALA A 83 4.55 -1.05 13.29
N GLU A 84 4.78 -2.38 13.21
CA GLU A 84 5.74 -3.11 14.05
C GLU A 84 7.17 -2.59 13.94
N ARG A 85 7.49 -1.89 12.84
CA ARG A 85 8.80 -1.28 12.57
C ARG A 85 8.83 0.22 12.81
N GLY A 86 7.75 0.79 13.35
CA GLY A 86 7.62 2.22 13.59
C GLY A 86 7.55 3.06 12.32
N ILE A 87 7.20 2.47 11.17
CA ILE A 87 7.10 3.16 9.89
C ILE A 87 5.65 3.61 9.68
N GLY A 88 5.44 4.91 9.49
CA GLY A 88 4.12 5.46 9.20
C GLY A 88 4.07 6.98 9.35
N HIS A 89 2.89 7.55 9.10
CA HIS A 89 2.58 8.92 9.46
C HIS A 89 2.60 9.09 10.98
N THR A 90 3.35 10.07 11.48
CA THR A 90 3.51 10.31 12.92
C THR A 90 2.20 10.80 13.54
N THR A 91 1.76 10.14 14.62
CA THR A 91 0.64 10.60 15.44
C THR A 91 1.06 10.65 16.91
N PRO A 92 0.28 11.28 17.81
CA PRO A 92 0.59 11.31 19.23
C PRO A 92 0.66 9.94 19.93
N ILE A 93 0.07 8.90 19.34
CA ILE A 93 -0.02 7.56 19.95
C ILE A 93 0.99 6.60 19.32
N LYS A 94 0.96 6.47 17.99
CA LYS A 94 1.86 5.59 17.24
C LYS A 94 1.90 5.98 15.75
N PRO A 95 2.95 5.61 15.01
CA PRO A 95 2.95 5.75 13.56
C PRO A 95 1.78 4.98 12.92
N ILE A 96 1.08 5.64 11.99
CA ILE A 96 -0.01 5.04 11.20
C ILE A 96 0.48 4.90 9.76
N PRO A 97 0.80 3.68 9.30
CA PRO A 97 1.21 3.47 7.91
C PRO A 97 0.11 3.89 6.93
N ILE A 98 0.52 4.51 5.83
CA ILE A 98 -0.35 4.87 4.71
C ILE A 98 -0.09 3.87 3.59
N VAL A 99 -1.07 3.01 3.32
CA VAL A 99 -0.93 1.85 2.41
C VAL A 99 -2.13 1.76 1.45
N PRO A 100 -2.15 2.58 0.38
CA PRO A 100 -3.15 2.48 -0.67
C PRO A 100 -3.12 1.11 -1.37
N ALA A 101 -4.31 0.60 -1.72
CA ALA A 101 -4.51 -0.67 -2.42
C ALA A 101 -5.67 -0.60 -3.43
#